data_AF-A0A9E3XIR5-F1
#
_entry.id   AF-A0A9E3XIR5-F1
#
_cell.length_a   1.000
_cell.length_b   1.000
_cell.length_c   1.000
_cell.angle_alpha   90.00
_cell.angle_beta   90.00
_cell.angle_gamma   90.00
#
_symmetry.space_group_name_H-M   'P 1'
#
loop_
_entity.id
_entity.type
_entity.pdbx_description
1 polymer ?
#
loop_
_entity_poly.entity_id
_entity_poly.type
_entity_poly.pdbx_seq_one_letter_code
_entity_poly.pdbx_strand_id
1 'polypeptide(L)'
;MYQILVIDDEESVGYSFQRLLQAPDYRVATALSAAEGLALLQRQPFDLIILDLRLPDASGLEVLQQIRSADPRAVVLVITAFGTTETAIEATLRGAFDYVLKPFEVPKIKAVIDDALQCSRLMRTEVTLPPQQPAAPGGDRMIGQSPVMQEVYKLIGRVAPSNVNVLLLGDSGTGKELVARAIYQYSSRAERPFLAVNCAAIPETLLESELFGYEKGAFTGAARRRIGKFEQADGGTIFLDEIGDMTLATQAKVLRVLQEGNFERLGSEQTVAVDVRVIAATNKDLEKAIAGGTFREDLYYRLKVITLTLPPL
;
A
#
# COMPACT_ATOMS: atom_id res chain seq x y z
N MET A 1 -10.73 -15.28 -7.93
CA MET A 1 -11.78 -15.39 -6.90
C MET A 1 -11.10 -15.14 -5.57
N TYR A 2 -11.39 -13.99 -4.94
CA TYR A 2 -10.78 -13.56 -3.69
C TYR A 2 -11.37 -14.30 -2.50
N GLN A 3 -10.52 -14.74 -1.57
CA GLN A 3 -10.90 -15.34 -0.29
C GLN A 3 -10.94 -14.25 0.78
N ILE A 4 -12.09 -14.06 1.42
CA ILE A 4 -12.29 -13.05 2.46
C ILE A 4 -12.67 -13.78 3.75
N LEU A 5 -11.99 -13.47 4.85
CA LEU A 5 -12.34 -13.97 6.18
C LEU A 5 -12.95 -12.84 7.00
N VAL A 6 -14.12 -13.07 7.59
CA VAL A 6 -14.76 -12.17 8.56
C VAL A 6 -14.68 -12.80 9.94
N ILE A 7 -14.04 -12.13 10.90
CA ILE A 7 -13.91 -12.55 12.29
C ILE A 7 -14.70 -11.57 13.15
N ASP A 8 -15.88 -11.98 13.59
CA ASP A 8 -16.85 -11.13 14.29
C ASP A 8 -17.80 -12.01 15.12
N ASP A 9 -18.05 -11.68 16.38
CA ASP A 9 -18.89 -12.49 17.26
C ASP A 9 -20.39 -12.34 16.98
N GLU A 10 -20.78 -11.31 16.22
CA GLU A 10 -22.14 -11.12 15.75
C GLU A 10 -22.38 -11.89 14.43
N GLU A 11 -23.11 -13.01 14.49
CA GLU A 11 -23.49 -13.79 13.29
C GLU A 11 -24.12 -12.93 12.18
N SER A 12 -24.88 -11.89 12.58
CA SER A 12 -25.54 -10.97 11.65
C SER A 12 -24.56 -10.18 10.77
N VAL A 13 -23.35 -9.89 11.28
CA VAL A 13 -22.32 -9.17 10.55
C VAL A 13 -21.71 -10.07 9.47
N GLY A 14 -21.36 -11.30 9.83
CA GLY A 14 -20.88 -12.31 8.88
C GLY A 14 -21.89 -12.56 7.75
N TYR A 15 -23.18 -12.71 8.10
CA TYR A 15 -24.26 -12.86 7.13
C TYR A 15 -24.41 -11.63 6.22
N SER A 16 -24.24 -10.43 6.76
CA SER A 16 -24.32 -9.18 6.00
C SER A 16 -23.19 -9.08 4.98
N PHE A 17 -21.95 -9.43 5.36
CA PHE A 17 -20.83 -9.48 4.43
C PHE A 17 -20.98 -10.56 3.36
N GLN A 18 -21.47 -11.74 3.75
CA GLN A 18 -21.79 -12.80 2.80
C GLN A 18 -22.81 -12.33 1.75
N ARG A 19 -23.85 -11.57 2.17
CA ARG A 19 -24.84 -10.98 1.26
C ARG A 19 -24.30 -9.84 0.41
N LEU A 20 -23.48 -8.98 1.00
CA LEU A 20 -22.88 -7.84 0.31
C LEU A 20 -21.91 -8.30 -0.79
N LEU A 21 -21.17 -9.38 -0.54
CA LEU A 21 -20.10 -9.89 -1.39
C LEU A 21 -20.53 -11.13 -2.19
N GLN A 22 -21.82 -11.29 -2.53
CA GLN A 22 -22.32 -12.43 -3.33
C GLN A 22 -21.91 -12.41 -4.81
N ALA A 23 -21.04 -11.48 -5.22
CA ALA A 23 -20.54 -11.44 -6.58
C ALA A 23 -19.71 -12.72 -6.90
N PRO A 24 -19.67 -13.16 -8.17
CA PRO A 24 -18.95 -14.39 -8.57
C PRO A 24 -17.46 -14.39 -8.23
N ASP A 25 -16.90 -13.23 -7.87
CA ASP A 25 -15.48 -13.05 -7.63
C ASP A 25 -15.05 -13.22 -6.17
N TYR A 26 -16.00 -13.35 -5.22
CA TYR A 26 -15.70 -13.43 -3.79
C TYR A 26 -16.14 -14.75 -3.15
N ARG A 27 -15.35 -15.25 -2.20
CA ARG A 27 -15.77 -16.27 -1.23
C ARG A 27 -15.54 -15.73 0.17
N VAL A 28 -16.60 -15.72 0.97
CA VAL A 28 -16.57 -15.21 2.34
C VAL A 28 -16.65 -16.38 3.32
N ALA A 29 -15.60 -16.56 4.11
CA ALA A 29 -15.61 -17.39 5.31
C ALA A 29 -15.90 -16.50 6.53
N THR A 30 -16.55 -17.06 7.54
CA THR A 30 -16.89 -16.37 8.79
C THR A 30 -16.36 -17.15 9.98
N ALA A 31 -15.93 -16.46 11.02
CA ALA A 31 -15.53 -17.01 12.31
C ALA A 31 -16.14 -16.15 13.43
N LEU A 32 -16.64 -16.79 14.48
CA LEU A 32 -17.31 -16.12 15.61
C LEU A 32 -16.38 -15.87 16.81
N SER A 33 -15.11 -16.25 16.69
CA SER A 33 -14.10 -16.09 17.74
C SER A 33 -12.71 -15.90 17.13
N ALA A 34 -11.79 -15.34 17.92
CA ALA A 34 -10.40 -15.20 17.52
C ALA A 34 -9.75 -16.55 17.24
N ALA A 35 -9.98 -17.54 18.10
CA ALA A 35 -9.43 -18.89 17.96
C ALA A 35 -9.88 -19.55 16.64
N GLU A 36 -11.16 -19.43 16.29
CA GLU A 36 -11.68 -19.96 15.03
C GLU A 36 -11.07 -19.24 13.82
N GLY A 37 -11.00 -17.91 13.85
CA GLY A 37 -10.41 -17.12 12.77
C GLY A 37 -8.93 -17.44 12.53
N LEU A 38 -8.15 -17.53 13.60
CA LEU A 38 -6.73 -17.90 13.54
C LEU A 38 -6.53 -19.34 13.04
N ALA A 39 -7.40 -20.28 13.45
CA ALA A 39 -7.34 -21.65 12.95
C ALA A 39 -7.65 -21.74 11.44
N LEU A 40 -8.56 -20.91 10.93
CA LEU A 40 -8.83 -20.83 9.49
C LEU A 40 -7.63 -20.25 8.73
N LEU A 41 -6.98 -19.21 9.26
CA LEU A 41 -5.79 -18.60 8.67
C LEU A 41 -4.60 -19.55 8.57
N GLN A 42 -4.49 -20.53 9.49
CA GLN A 42 -3.48 -21.58 9.41
C GLN A 42 -3.77 -22.64 8.34
N ARG A 43 -5.04 -22.82 7.97
CA ARG A 43 -5.47 -23.88 7.02
C ARG A 43 -5.40 -23.41 5.57
N GLN A 44 -5.66 -22.13 5.30
CA GLN A 44 -5.68 -21.58 3.95
C GLN A 44 -5.39 -20.07 3.93
N PRO A 45 -4.85 -19.55 2.82
CA PRO A 45 -4.62 -18.11 2.67
C PRO A 45 -5.93 -17.34 2.42
N PHE A 46 -6.01 -16.12 2.95
CA PHE A 46 -7.09 -15.18 2.70
C PHE A 46 -6.54 -13.87 2.13
N ASP A 47 -7.20 -13.32 1.11
CA ASP A 47 -6.79 -12.07 0.44
C ASP A 47 -7.16 -10.83 1.26
N LEU A 48 -8.23 -10.91 2.06
CA LEU A 48 -8.63 -9.87 3.00
C LEU A 48 -9.15 -10.50 4.29
N ILE A 49 -8.76 -9.92 5.43
CA ILE A 49 -9.30 -10.28 6.74
C ILE A 49 -10.06 -9.07 7.27
N ILE A 50 -11.33 -9.27 7.61
CA ILE A 50 -12.19 -8.28 8.27
C ILE A 50 -12.29 -8.70 9.74
N LEU A 51 -11.86 -7.86 10.67
CA LEU A 51 -11.64 -8.24 12.07
C LEU A 51 -12.36 -7.30 13.04
N ASP A 52 -13.20 -7.84 13.93
CA ASP A 52 -13.69 -7.08 15.10
C ASP A 52 -12.60 -6.89 16.16
N LEU A 53 -12.58 -5.70 16.78
CA LEU A 53 -11.75 -5.41 17.95
C LEU A 53 -12.25 -6.06 19.24
N ARG A 54 -13.55 -6.39 19.32
CA ARG A 54 -14.11 -7.13 20.45
C ARG A 54 -14.49 -8.52 19.98
N LEU A 55 -13.81 -9.52 20.52
CA LEU A 55 -14.13 -10.93 20.33
C LEU A 55 -14.32 -11.55 21.72
N PRO A 56 -15.08 -12.66 21.83
CA PRO A 56 -15.41 -13.27 23.12
C PRO A 56 -14.18 -13.83 23.85
N ASP A 57 -13.13 -14.17 23.11
CA ASP A 57 -11.97 -14.94 23.59
C ASP A 57 -10.63 -14.19 23.52
N ALA A 58 -10.54 -13.07 22.80
CA ALA A 58 -9.34 -12.23 22.72
C ALA A 58 -9.65 -10.79 22.32
N SER A 59 -8.69 -9.88 22.53
CA SER A 59 -8.76 -8.54 21.92
C SER A 59 -8.41 -8.61 20.43
N GLY A 60 -9.21 -7.97 19.56
CA GLY A 60 -8.88 -7.93 18.14
C GLY A 60 -7.57 -7.20 17.82
N LEU A 61 -7.06 -6.32 18.71
CA LEU A 61 -5.73 -5.74 18.54
C LEU A 61 -4.60 -6.77 18.76
N GLU A 62 -4.80 -7.71 19.69
CA GLU A 62 -3.87 -8.83 19.90
C GLU A 62 -3.94 -9.79 18.71
N VAL A 63 -5.14 -10.08 18.20
CA VAL A 63 -5.35 -10.90 17.00
C VAL A 63 -4.68 -10.26 15.78
N LEU A 64 -4.87 -8.96 15.56
CA LEU A 64 -4.20 -8.20 14.48
C LEU A 64 -2.69 -8.37 14.56
N GLN A 65 -2.11 -8.23 15.75
CA GLN A 65 -0.67 -8.38 15.94
C GLN A 65 -0.20 -9.81 15.64
N GLN A 66 -0.95 -10.83 16.05
CA GLN A 66 -0.65 -12.22 15.72
C GLN A 66 -0.70 -12.48 14.21
N ILE A 67 -1.75 -11.98 13.54
CA ILE A 67 -1.90 -12.10 12.08
C ILE A 67 -0.72 -11.45 11.37
N ARG A 68 -0.38 -10.20 11.72
CA ARG A 68 0.74 -9.47 11.09
C ARG A 68 2.11 -10.06 11.41
N SER A 69 2.27 -10.67 12.59
CA SER A 69 3.51 -11.37 12.94
C SER A 69 3.68 -12.67 12.15
N ALA A 70 2.58 -13.35 11.83
CA ALA A 70 2.58 -14.58 11.04
C ALA A 70 2.72 -14.30 9.53
N ASP A 71 2.02 -13.29 9.02
CA ASP A 71 2.10 -12.82 7.64
C ASP A 71 2.08 -11.28 7.58
N PRO A 72 3.25 -10.63 7.45
CA PRO A 72 3.33 -9.16 7.33
C PRO A 72 2.70 -8.60 6.06
N ARG A 73 2.33 -9.45 5.09
CA ARG A 73 1.60 -9.08 3.86
C ARG A 73 0.10 -9.26 3.99
N ALA A 74 -0.39 -9.81 5.11
CA ALA A 74 -1.82 -9.95 5.34
C ALA A 74 -2.49 -8.57 5.41
N VAL A 75 -3.50 -8.37 4.57
CA VAL A 75 -4.30 -7.15 4.56
C VAL A 75 -5.46 -7.32 5.54
N VAL A 76 -5.47 -6.51 6.61
CA VAL A 76 -6.46 -6.59 7.69
C VAL A 76 -7.26 -5.29 7.75
N LEU A 77 -8.56 -5.38 7.51
CA LEU A 77 -9.53 -4.31 7.70
C LEU A 77 -10.20 -4.48 9.06
N VAL A 78 -10.03 -3.51 9.95
CA VAL A 78 -10.65 -3.56 11.28
C VAL A 78 -12.07 -2.97 11.22
N ILE A 79 -13.04 -3.67 11.81
CA ILE A 79 -14.40 -3.19 12.00
C ILE A 79 -14.73 -3.17 13.50
N THR A 80 -15.51 -2.23 14.02
CA THR A 80 -16.00 -2.35 15.42
C THR A 80 -17.16 -1.40 15.72
N ALA A 81 -18.02 -1.77 16.67
CA ALA A 81 -19.03 -0.89 17.24
C ALA A 81 -18.51 -0.03 18.41
N PHE A 82 -17.36 -0.39 19.01
CA PHE A 82 -16.85 0.20 20.26
C PHE A 82 -15.51 0.90 20.11
N GLY A 83 -15.31 1.60 18.99
CA GLY A 83 -14.05 2.29 18.74
C GLY A 83 -13.97 3.64 19.43
N THR A 84 -12.97 3.82 20.28
CA THR A 84 -12.47 5.15 20.61
C THR A 84 -11.45 5.61 19.56
N THR A 85 -11.22 6.92 19.45
CA THR A 85 -10.17 7.46 18.58
C THR A 85 -8.81 6.79 18.86
N GLU A 86 -8.51 6.48 20.13
CA GLU A 86 -7.28 5.83 20.57
C GLU A 86 -7.17 4.40 20.02
N THR A 87 -8.23 3.59 20.09
CA THR A 87 -8.22 2.22 19.54
C THR A 87 -8.09 2.18 18.02
N ALA A 88 -8.67 3.16 17.31
CA ALA A 88 -8.49 3.29 15.86
C ALA A 88 -7.05 3.64 15.49
N ILE A 89 -6.44 4.57 16.24
CA ILE A 89 -5.02 4.92 16.09
C ILE A 89 -4.14 3.70 16.34
N GLU A 90 -4.41 2.96 17.42
CA GLU A 90 -3.62 1.79 17.80
C GLU A 90 -3.74 0.65 16.79
N ALA A 91 -4.93 0.39 16.24
CA ALA A 91 -5.13 -0.59 15.18
C ALA A 91 -4.28 -0.27 13.94
N THR A 92 -4.26 1.00 13.51
CA THR A 92 -3.46 1.39 12.34
C THR A 92 -1.97 1.39 12.63
N LEU A 93 -1.53 1.81 13.83
CA LEU A 93 -0.13 1.69 14.27
C LEU A 93 0.34 0.22 14.30
N ARG A 94 -0.56 -0.72 14.61
CA ARG A 94 -0.29 -2.16 14.56
C ARG A 94 -0.45 -2.76 13.15
N GLY A 95 -0.59 -1.92 12.14
CA GLY A 95 -0.56 -2.30 10.73
C GLY A 95 -1.91 -2.72 10.15
N ALA A 96 -3.06 -2.36 10.73
CA ALA A 96 -4.32 -2.50 10.00
C ALA A 96 -4.27 -1.66 8.69
N PHE A 97 -4.88 -2.19 7.62
CA PHE A 97 -4.99 -1.51 6.33
C PHE A 97 -5.88 -0.27 6.43
N ASP A 98 -7.06 -0.44 7.02
CA ASP A 98 -7.97 0.65 7.37
C ASP A 98 -8.86 0.20 8.55
N TYR A 99 -9.69 1.12 9.00
CA TYR A 99 -10.58 0.98 10.13
C TYR A 99 -11.98 1.57 9.82
N VAL A 100 -13.02 0.80 10.11
CA VAL A 100 -14.42 1.17 9.87
C VAL A 100 -15.26 1.00 11.14
N LEU A 101 -15.99 2.07 11.50
CA LEU A 101 -16.96 2.03 12.59
C LEU A 101 -18.26 1.38 12.11
N LYS A 102 -18.81 0.47 12.93
CA LYS A 102 -20.20 0.02 12.83
C LYS A 102 -21.12 1.09 13.47
N PRO A 103 -22.29 1.42 12.87
CA PRO A 103 -22.77 0.95 11.57
C PRO A 103 -22.08 1.69 10.40
N PHE A 104 -21.93 1.02 9.27
CA PHE A 104 -21.31 1.56 8.06
C PHE A 104 -22.25 1.53 6.85
N GLU A 105 -22.04 2.46 5.92
CA GLU A 105 -22.78 2.52 4.66
C GLU A 105 -22.18 1.53 3.64
N VAL A 106 -23.07 0.81 2.94
CA VAL A 106 -22.69 -0.21 1.94
C VAL A 106 -21.73 0.32 0.86
N PRO A 107 -21.95 1.49 0.22
CA PRO A 107 -21.02 1.98 -0.79
C PRO A 107 -19.61 2.24 -0.23
N LYS A 108 -19.53 2.72 1.00
CA LYS A 108 -18.27 3.10 1.65
C LYS A 108 -17.43 1.88 2.03
N ILE A 109 -18.05 0.86 2.64
CA ILE A 109 -17.31 -0.37 2.99
C ILE A 109 -16.85 -1.12 1.74
N LYS A 110 -17.64 -1.08 0.65
CA LYS A 110 -17.27 -1.74 -0.60
C LYS A 110 -16.02 -1.11 -1.23
N ALA A 111 -15.93 0.23 -1.28
CA ALA A 111 -14.74 0.91 -1.79
C ALA A 111 -13.47 0.55 -0.99
N VAL A 112 -13.57 0.52 0.35
CA VAL A 112 -12.44 0.14 1.21
C VAL A 112 -12.02 -1.33 0.99
N ILE A 113 -12.98 -2.23 0.78
CA ILE A 113 -12.70 -3.63 0.45
C ILE A 113 -12.01 -3.76 -0.91
N ASP A 114 -12.47 -3.04 -1.94
CA ASP A 114 -11.88 -3.08 -3.27
C ASP A 114 -10.42 -2.58 -3.23
N ASP A 115 -10.15 -1.49 -2.52
CA ASP A 115 -8.78 -0.97 -2.30
C ASP A 115 -7.90 -1.97 -1.55
N ALA A 116 -8.46 -2.62 -0.52
CA ALA A 116 -7.74 -3.61 0.29
C ALA A 116 -7.37 -4.85 -0.53
N LEU A 117 -8.28 -5.33 -1.38
CA LEU A 117 -8.04 -6.47 -2.27
C LEU A 117 -7.04 -6.14 -3.38
N GLN A 118 -7.06 -4.92 -3.92
CA GLN A 118 -6.03 -4.47 -4.86
C GLN A 118 -4.66 -4.46 -4.21
N CYS A 119 -4.54 -3.93 -2.98
CA CYS A 119 -3.31 -3.98 -2.20
C CYS A 119 -2.81 -5.42 -1.98
N SER A 120 -3.71 -6.31 -1.56
CA SER A 120 -3.40 -7.73 -1.35
C SER A 120 -2.89 -8.42 -2.61
N ARG A 121 -3.55 -8.18 -3.75
CA ARG A 121 -3.12 -8.69 -5.05
C ARG A 121 -1.72 -8.21 -5.41
N LEU A 122 -1.42 -6.93 -5.22
CA LEU A 122 -0.10 -6.36 -5.52
C LEU A 122 1.00 -6.95 -4.62
N MET A 123 0.69 -7.22 -3.36
CA MET A 123 1.61 -7.84 -2.38
C MET A 123 1.91 -9.32 -2.68
N ARG A 124 0.96 -10.06 -3.27
CA ARG A 124 1.05 -11.51 -3.48
C ARG A 124 1.43 -11.95 -4.89
N THR A 125 1.23 -11.09 -5.88
CA THR A 125 1.51 -11.45 -7.27
C THR A 125 3.00 -11.32 -7.54
N GLU A 126 3.70 -12.45 -7.69
CA GLU A 126 5.09 -12.48 -8.16
C GLU A 126 5.20 -11.88 -9.58
N VAL A 127 6.15 -10.97 -9.76
CA VAL A 127 6.60 -10.48 -11.07
C VAL A 127 7.82 -11.30 -11.43
N THR A 128 7.61 -12.39 -12.16
CA THR A 128 8.72 -13.16 -12.72
C THR A 128 9.48 -12.30 -13.73
N LEU A 129 10.74 -11.98 -13.42
CA LEU A 129 11.71 -11.59 -14.45
C LEU A 129 11.84 -12.76 -15.44
N PRO A 130 11.92 -12.51 -16.76
CA PRO A 130 12.10 -13.60 -17.70
C PRO A 130 13.40 -14.32 -17.36
N PRO A 131 13.34 -15.62 -17.10
CA PRO A 131 14.52 -16.38 -16.70
C PRO A 131 15.47 -16.50 -17.90
N GLN A 132 16.76 -16.70 -17.65
CA GLN A 132 17.70 -17.16 -18.68
C GLN A 132 17.34 -18.58 -19.21
N GLN A 133 16.37 -19.28 -18.60
CA GLN A 133 15.78 -20.54 -19.07
C GLN A 133 14.31 -20.72 -18.64
N PRO A 134 13.44 -21.27 -19.49
CA PRO A 134 11.99 -21.17 -19.33
C PRO A 134 11.45 -21.97 -18.13
N ALA A 135 10.67 -21.32 -17.25
CA ALA A 135 9.82 -22.02 -16.28
C ALA A 135 8.50 -21.28 -15.97
N ALA A 136 7.47 -22.13 -15.78
CA ALA A 136 6.09 -21.99 -15.29
C ALA A 136 5.18 -20.81 -15.76
N PRO A 137 3.95 -21.09 -16.26
CA PRO A 137 2.94 -20.07 -16.58
C PRO A 137 2.13 -19.68 -15.33
N GLY A 138 2.01 -18.38 -15.01
CA GLY A 138 1.06 -17.93 -13.97
C GLY A 138 1.24 -16.58 -13.26
N GLY A 139 2.14 -15.68 -13.66
CA GLY A 139 2.33 -14.37 -12.98
C GLY A 139 2.33 -13.17 -13.95
N ASP A 140 2.22 -11.95 -13.40
CA ASP A 140 2.49 -10.71 -14.15
C ASP A 140 3.93 -10.78 -14.67
N ARG A 141 4.10 -11.04 -15.96
CA ARG A 141 5.43 -11.20 -16.57
C ARG A 141 5.88 -9.90 -17.21
N MET A 142 7.09 -9.48 -16.88
CA MET A 142 7.80 -8.61 -17.82
C MET A 142 8.21 -9.46 -19.04
N ILE A 143 7.54 -9.23 -20.17
CA ILE A 143 7.80 -9.95 -21.42
C ILE A 143 8.73 -9.09 -22.27
N GLY A 144 10.01 -9.45 -22.34
CA GLY A 144 10.97 -8.75 -23.19
C GLY A 144 12.32 -9.47 -23.26
N GLN A 145 12.70 -9.93 -24.45
CA GLN A 145 14.03 -10.53 -24.70
C GLN A 145 15.00 -9.56 -25.39
N SER A 146 14.59 -8.31 -25.59
CA SER A 146 15.45 -7.31 -26.25
C SER A 146 16.70 -7.03 -25.41
N PRO A 147 17.85 -6.72 -26.04
CA PRO A 147 19.07 -6.34 -25.32
C PRO A 147 18.84 -5.20 -24.32
N VAL A 148 17.96 -4.25 -24.65
CA VAL A 148 17.62 -3.12 -23.78
C VAL A 148 16.88 -3.57 -22.52
N MET A 149 15.92 -4.50 -22.64
CA MET A 149 15.23 -5.06 -21.46
C MET A 149 16.16 -5.92 -20.61
N GLN A 150 17.14 -6.61 -21.19
CA GLN A 150 18.16 -7.35 -20.44
C GLN A 150 19.00 -6.43 -19.56
N GLU A 151 19.33 -5.22 -20.03
CA GLU A 151 20.01 -4.22 -19.19
C GLU A 151 19.11 -3.70 -18.07
N VAL A 152 17.82 -3.50 -18.31
CA VAL A 152 16.84 -3.17 -17.27
C VAL A 152 16.80 -4.26 -16.19
N TYR A 153 16.77 -5.55 -16.56
CA TYR A 153 16.79 -6.65 -15.59
C TYR A 153 18.08 -6.72 -14.78
N LYS A 154 19.24 -6.48 -15.41
CA LYS A 154 20.52 -6.39 -14.69
C LYS A 154 20.53 -5.25 -13.68
N LEU A 155 19.98 -4.09 -14.05
CA LEU A 155 19.85 -2.96 -13.14
C LEU A 155 18.91 -3.29 -11.97
N ILE A 156 17.76 -3.91 -12.22
CA ILE A 156 16.86 -4.38 -11.15
C ILE A 156 17.62 -5.29 -10.17
N GLY A 157 18.34 -6.30 -10.67
CA GLY A 157 19.10 -7.23 -9.82
C GLY A 157 20.20 -6.56 -8.98
N ARG A 158 20.81 -5.48 -9.48
CA ARG A 158 21.81 -4.70 -8.71
C ARG A 158 21.17 -3.82 -7.64
N VAL A 159 19.99 -3.27 -7.93
CA VAL A 159 19.36 -2.22 -7.12
C VAL A 159 18.44 -2.80 -6.06
N ALA A 160 17.77 -3.92 -6.36
CA ALA A 160 16.80 -4.53 -5.48
C ALA A 160 17.35 -4.83 -4.06
N PRO A 161 18.57 -5.38 -3.88
CA PRO A 161 19.11 -5.66 -2.54
C PRO A 161 19.46 -4.40 -1.71
N SER A 162 19.55 -3.23 -2.35
CA SER A 162 19.89 -1.96 -1.69
C SER A 162 18.64 -1.21 -1.21
N ASN A 163 18.76 -0.33 -0.22
CA ASN A 163 17.67 0.54 0.24
C ASN A 163 17.66 1.93 -0.44
N VAL A 164 18.40 2.10 -1.52
CA VAL A 164 18.47 3.39 -2.22
C VAL A 164 17.16 3.70 -2.94
N ASN A 165 16.87 5.00 -3.07
CA ASN A 165 15.75 5.49 -3.87
C ASN A 165 15.99 5.17 -5.35
N VAL A 166 14.90 4.86 -6.04
CA VAL A 166 14.94 4.54 -7.47
C VAL A 166 13.96 5.44 -8.21
N LEU A 167 14.43 6.10 -9.26
CA LEU A 167 13.61 6.87 -10.19
C LEU A 167 13.43 6.10 -11.50
N LEU A 168 12.20 5.79 -11.85
CA LEU A 168 11.82 5.12 -13.09
C LEU A 168 11.31 6.15 -14.09
N LEU A 169 11.96 6.24 -15.24
CA LEU A 169 11.58 7.13 -16.33
C LEU A 169 11.05 6.29 -17.49
N GLY A 170 10.03 6.78 -18.18
CA GLY A 170 9.53 6.13 -19.38
C GLY A 170 8.08 6.53 -19.66
N ASP A 171 7.67 6.38 -20.92
CA ASP A 171 6.33 6.75 -21.37
C ASP A 171 5.25 5.98 -20.61
N SER A 172 4.01 6.50 -20.65
CA SER A 172 2.86 5.80 -20.08
C SER A 172 2.71 4.41 -20.73
N GLY A 173 2.43 3.39 -19.92
CA GLY A 173 2.29 2.01 -20.42
C GLY A 173 3.58 1.24 -20.69
N THR A 174 4.77 1.80 -20.45
CA THR A 174 6.07 1.11 -20.64
C THR A 174 6.39 0.05 -19.57
N GLY A 175 5.52 -0.13 -18.56
CA GLY A 175 5.70 -1.14 -17.51
C GLY A 175 6.46 -0.67 -16.28
N LYS A 176 6.48 0.64 -15.99
CA LYS A 176 7.13 1.22 -14.79
C LYS A 176 6.69 0.55 -13.49
N GLU A 177 5.40 0.27 -13.33
CA GLU A 177 4.86 -0.43 -12.16
C GLU A 177 5.40 -1.87 -12.04
N LEU A 178 5.56 -2.59 -13.15
CA LEU A 178 6.15 -3.93 -13.15
C LEU A 178 7.62 -3.90 -12.73
N VAL A 179 8.37 -2.90 -13.19
CA VAL A 179 9.77 -2.70 -12.76
C VAL A 179 9.84 -2.36 -11.27
N ALA A 180 8.99 -1.46 -10.77
CA ALA A 180 8.93 -1.12 -9.35
C ALA A 180 8.63 -2.35 -8.48
N ARG A 181 7.65 -3.17 -8.89
CA ARG A 181 7.30 -4.42 -8.20
C ARG A 181 8.44 -5.43 -8.23
N ALA A 182 9.14 -5.58 -9.36
CA ALA A 182 10.32 -6.44 -9.43
C ALA A 182 11.43 -5.96 -8.47
N ILE A 183 11.72 -4.65 -8.43
CA ILE A 183 12.70 -4.09 -7.48
C ILE A 183 12.31 -4.41 -6.03
N TYR A 184 11.03 -4.27 -5.69
CA TYR A 184 10.53 -4.62 -4.37
C TYR A 184 10.67 -6.12 -4.06
N GLN A 185 10.26 -7.00 -4.97
CA GLN A 185 10.25 -8.45 -4.76
C GLN A 185 11.64 -9.07 -4.61
N TYR A 186 12.64 -8.50 -5.29
CA TYR A 186 14.02 -8.96 -5.17
C TYR A 186 14.81 -8.18 -4.09
N SER A 187 14.12 -7.41 -3.25
CA SER A 187 14.73 -6.63 -2.18
C SER A 187 14.79 -7.35 -0.85
N SER A 188 15.60 -6.81 0.07
CA SER A 188 15.59 -7.19 1.49
C SER A 188 14.27 -6.89 2.21
N ARG A 189 13.37 -6.12 1.57
CA ARG A 189 12.05 -5.73 2.08
C ARG A 189 10.90 -6.48 1.39
N ALA A 190 11.17 -7.55 0.64
CA ALA A 190 10.14 -8.29 -0.11
C ALA A 190 9.03 -8.92 0.75
N GLU A 191 9.28 -9.11 2.05
CA GLU A 191 8.32 -9.58 3.06
C GLU A 191 7.70 -8.42 3.86
N ARG A 192 7.93 -7.16 3.48
CA ARG A 192 7.41 -5.95 4.15
C ARG A 192 6.37 -5.25 3.27
N PRO A 193 5.60 -4.26 3.77
CA PRO A 193 4.56 -3.63 2.95
C PRO A 193 5.08 -3.04 1.63
N PHE A 194 4.32 -3.22 0.54
CA PHE A 194 4.48 -2.50 -0.73
C PHE A 194 3.21 -1.73 -1.04
N LEU A 195 3.28 -0.39 -1.02
CA LEU A 195 2.13 0.47 -1.33
C LEU A 195 2.39 1.26 -2.60
N ALA A 196 1.51 1.12 -3.59
CA ALA A 196 1.53 1.92 -4.80
C ALA A 196 0.54 3.09 -4.69
N VAL A 197 1.00 4.28 -5.08
CA VAL A 197 0.18 5.51 -5.12
C VAL A 197 0.37 6.15 -6.48
N ASN A 198 -0.70 6.24 -7.26
CA ASN A 198 -0.71 7.00 -8.49
C ASN A 198 -1.07 8.46 -8.19
N CYS A 199 -0.09 9.35 -8.33
CA CYS A 199 -0.23 10.75 -7.94
C CYS A 199 -1.12 11.55 -8.91
N ALA A 200 -1.26 11.08 -10.15
CA ALA A 200 -2.13 11.70 -11.16
C ALA A 200 -3.60 11.26 -11.04
N ALA A 201 -3.85 10.08 -10.45
CA ALA A 201 -5.20 9.53 -10.31
C ALA A 201 -5.98 10.11 -9.10
N ILE A 202 -5.27 10.67 -8.12
CA ILE A 202 -5.86 11.25 -6.91
C ILE A 202 -5.94 12.77 -7.10
N PRO A 203 -7.10 13.41 -6.84
CA PRO A 203 -7.19 14.86 -6.86
C PRO A 203 -6.12 15.51 -5.98
N GLU A 204 -5.49 16.58 -6.46
CA GLU A 204 -4.39 17.26 -5.76
C GLU A 204 -4.72 17.60 -4.30
N THR A 205 -5.97 18.01 -4.05
CA THR A 205 -6.51 18.35 -2.73
C THR A 205 -6.58 17.17 -1.76
N LEU A 206 -6.62 15.94 -2.27
CA LEU A 206 -6.70 14.72 -1.47
C LEU A 206 -5.35 13.99 -1.40
N LEU A 207 -4.49 14.14 -2.41
CA LEU A 207 -3.21 13.44 -2.49
C LEU A 207 -2.35 13.64 -1.24
N GLU A 208 -2.27 14.87 -0.74
CA GLU A 208 -1.51 15.19 0.46
C GLU A 208 -2.05 14.43 1.69
N SER A 209 -3.38 14.40 1.82
CA SER A 209 -4.07 13.71 2.91
C SER A 209 -3.97 12.18 2.82
N GLU A 210 -3.86 11.63 1.61
CA GLU A 210 -3.65 10.20 1.38
C GLU A 210 -2.20 9.80 1.73
N LEU A 211 -1.22 10.59 1.32
CA LEU A 211 0.20 10.28 1.55
C LEU A 211 0.60 10.43 3.03
N PHE A 212 0.20 11.53 3.66
CA PHE A 212 0.65 11.89 5.01
C PHE A 212 -0.41 11.70 6.09
N GLY A 213 -1.67 11.48 5.72
CA GLY A 213 -2.75 11.41 6.70
C GLY A 213 -3.08 12.77 7.31
N TYR A 214 -4.08 12.80 8.16
CA TYR A 214 -4.58 14.03 8.78
C TYR A 214 -5.15 13.76 10.16
N GLU A 215 -5.09 14.75 11.03
CA GLU A 215 -5.77 14.73 12.34
C GLU A 215 -7.22 15.21 12.24
N LYS A 216 -8.01 14.89 13.26
CA LYS A 216 -9.39 15.37 13.36
C LYS A 216 -9.40 16.91 13.35
N GLY A 217 -10.22 17.51 12.49
CA GLY A 217 -10.36 18.96 12.36
C GLY A 217 -9.31 19.63 11.48
N ALA A 218 -8.44 18.88 10.79
CA ALA A 218 -7.45 19.44 9.87
C ALA A 218 -8.06 20.23 8.70
N PHE A 219 -9.26 19.87 8.24
CA PHE A 219 -10.03 20.58 7.21
C PHE A 219 -11.53 20.31 7.36
N THR A 220 -12.36 21.05 6.63
CA THR A 220 -13.82 20.84 6.57
C THR A 220 -14.16 19.45 6.04
N GLY A 221 -14.69 18.58 6.90
CA GLY A 221 -14.96 17.17 6.60
C GLY A 221 -13.99 16.18 7.24
N ALA A 222 -12.92 16.65 7.89
CA ALA A 222 -11.99 15.83 8.67
C ALA A 222 -12.59 15.41 10.02
N ALA A 223 -13.67 14.62 9.98
CA ALA A 223 -14.41 14.19 11.17
C ALA A 223 -13.61 13.22 12.06
N ARG A 224 -12.62 12.51 11.47
CA ARG A 224 -11.76 11.53 12.14
C ARG A 224 -10.31 11.73 11.67
N ARG A 225 -9.34 11.28 12.48
CA ARG A 225 -7.96 11.12 12.03
C ARG A 225 -7.88 10.03 10.95
N ARG A 226 -6.94 10.17 10.02
CA ARG A 226 -6.59 9.14 9.03
C ARG A 226 -5.07 8.99 8.96
N ILE A 227 -4.59 7.76 8.87
CA ILE A 227 -3.17 7.45 8.70
C ILE A 227 -2.82 7.48 7.21
N GLY A 228 -1.71 8.12 6.86
CA GLY A 228 -1.23 8.23 5.49
C GLY A 228 -0.48 7.01 5.00
N LYS A 229 -0.29 6.93 3.69
CA LYS A 229 0.44 5.84 3.02
C LYS A 229 1.89 5.71 3.47
N PHE A 230 2.58 6.80 3.83
CA PHE A 230 3.96 6.71 4.34
C PHE A 230 4.04 5.96 5.67
N GLU A 231 3.11 6.22 6.59
CA GLU A 231 3.06 5.51 7.88
C GLU A 231 2.58 4.06 7.71
N GLN A 232 1.64 3.80 6.77
CA GLN A 232 1.24 2.43 6.43
C GLN A 232 2.38 1.61 5.78
N ALA A 233 3.31 2.28 5.09
CA ALA A 233 4.45 1.66 4.42
C ALA A 233 5.69 1.54 5.31
N ASP A 234 5.60 1.82 6.61
CA ASP A 234 6.75 1.79 7.52
C ASP A 234 7.45 0.42 7.53
N GLY A 235 8.78 0.46 7.48
CA GLY A 235 9.66 -0.70 7.29
C GLY A 235 9.58 -1.34 5.88
N GLY A 236 8.73 -0.83 4.98
CA GLY A 236 8.43 -1.37 3.67
C GLY A 236 8.93 -0.51 2.51
N THR A 237 8.18 -0.55 1.41
CA THR A 237 8.46 0.20 0.18
C THR A 237 7.19 0.93 -0.28
N ILE A 238 7.34 2.19 -0.70
CA ILE A 238 6.28 2.94 -1.35
C ILE A 238 6.67 3.22 -2.80
N PHE A 239 5.75 2.95 -3.72
CA PHE A 239 5.86 3.26 -5.13
C PHE A 239 5.00 4.50 -5.43
N LEU A 240 5.65 5.59 -5.82
CA LEU A 240 5.02 6.86 -6.19
C LEU A 240 4.99 6.98 -7.72
N ASP A 241 3.89 6.58 -8.33
CA ASP A 241 3.71 6.69 -9.78
C ASP A 241 3.25 8.09 -10.16
N GLU A 242 3.72 8.54 -11.32
CA GLU A 242 3.54 9.90 -11.84
C GLU A 242 3.88 11.00 -10.82
N ILE A 243 5.05 10.88 -10.17
CA ILE A 243 5.50 11.86 -9.15
C ILE A 243 5.60 13.30 -9.67
N GLY A 244 5.76 13.48 -10.99
CA GLY A 244 5.76 14.78 -11.66
C GLY A 244 4.40 15.49 -11.70
N ASP A 245 3.32 14.85 -11.23
CA ASP A 245 1.99 15.44 -11.07
C ASP A 245 1.72 15.96 -9.66
N MET A 246 2.66 15.80 -8.72
CA MET A 246 2.52 16.35 -7.38
C MET A 246 2.61 17.89 -7.38
N THR A 247 1.85 18.54 -6.51
CA THR A 247 2.02 19.97 -6.20
C THR A 247 3.35 20.22 -5.48
N LEU A 248 3.89 21.45 -5.59
CA LEU A 248 5.14 21.83 -4.90
C LEU A 248 5.07 21.64 -3.38
N ALA A 249 3.88 21.81 -2.78
CA ALA A 249 3.66 21.60 -1.35
C ALA A 249 3.81 20.12 -0.97
N THR A 250 3.17 19.22 -1.72
CA THR A 250 3.31 17.77 -1.54
C THR A 250 4.77 17.33 -1.77
N GLN A 251 5.41 17.85 -2.82
CA GLN A 251 6.83 17.58 -3.11
C GLN A 251 7.75 17.96 -1.94
N ALA A 252 7.52 19.10 -1.29
CA ALA A 252 8.31 19.52 -0.13
C ALA A 252 8.18 18.55 1.06
N LYS A 253 6.97 18.01 1.29
CA LYS A 253 6.76 17.01 2.35
C LYS A 253 7.39 15.67 2.01
N VAL A 254 7.30 15.21 0.75
CA VAL A 254 7.99 13.99 0.30
C VAL A 254 9.51 14.14 0.47
N LEU A 255 10.07 15.30 0.12
CA LEU A 255 11.49 15.58 0.33
C LEU A 255 11.88 15.43 1.81
N ARG A 256 11.07 15.97 2.74
CA ARG A 256 11.32 15.85 4.18
C ARG A 256 11.35 14.39 4.64
N VAL A 257 10.41 13.56 4.15
CA VAL A 257 10.45 12.11 4.42
C VAL A 257 11.75 11.48 3.90
N LEU A 258 12.16 11.80 2.68
CA LEU A 258 13.39 11.25 2.08
C LEU A 258 14.68 11.71 2.75
N GLN A 259 14.68 12.88 3.39
CA GLN A 259 15.85 13.46 4.05
C GLN A 259 15.93 13.03 5.52
N GLU A 260 14.82 13.12 6.24
CA GLU A 260 14.78 13.03 7.70
C GLU A 260 14.13 11.74 8.21
N GLY A 261 13.50 10.96 7.33
CA GLY A 261 12.73 9.77 7.73
C GLY A 261 11.54 10.12 8.61
N ASN A 262 11.02 11.34 8.54
CA ASN A 262 9.87 11.76 9.31
C ASN A 262 9.03 12.81 8.58
N PHE A 263 7.79 12.98 9.03
CA PHE A 263 6.87 14.00 8.52
C PHE A 263 5.80 14.35 9.57
N GLU A 264 4.97 15.35 9.27
CA GLU A 264 3.82 15.77 10.08
C GLU A 264 2.51 15.49 9.33
N ARG A 265 1.51 15.00 10.06
CA ARG A 265 0.14 14.83 9.52
C ARG A 265 -0.49 16.21 9.29
N LEU A 266 -1.45 16.29 8.36
CA LEU A 266 -2.18 17.54 8.16
C LEU A 266 -2.94 17.92 9.45
N GLY A 267 -2.82 19.17 9.87
CA GLY A 267 -3.44 19.67 11.10
C GLY A 267 -2.75 19.22 12.40
N SER A 268 -1.52 18.72 12.33
CA SER A 268 -0.72 18.32 13.50
C SER A 268 0.71 18.84 13.39
N GLU A 269 1.29 19.21 14.53
CA GLU A 269 2.73 19.48 14.67
C GLU A 269 3.49 18.24 15.16
N GLN A 270 2.79 17.13 15.42
CA GLN A 270 3.42 15.90 15.87
C GLN A 270 4.17 15.24 14.72
N THR A 271 5.47 15.04 14.92
CA THR A 271 6.33 14.32 13.97
C THR A 271 6.10 12.81 14.05
N VAL A 272 6.09 12.18 12.88
CA VAL A 272 5.92 10.74 12.67
C VAL A 272 7.18 10.24 11.98
N ALA A 273 7.94 9.36 12.64
CA ALA A 273 9.12 8.74 12.06
C ALA A 273 8.72 7.47 11.28
N VAL A 274 9.32 7.28 10.10
CA VAL A 274 9.09 6.13 9.23
C VAL A 274 10.39 5.73 8.52
N ASP A 275 10.62 4.43 8.36
CA ASP A 275 11.67 3.86 7.51
C ASP A 275 11.06 3.28 6.25
N VAL A 276 10.91 4.10 5.19
CA VAL A 276 10.29 3.68 3.93
C VAL A 276 11.29 3.78 2.78
N ARG A 277 11.42 2.69 2.02
CA ARG A 277 12.13 2.74 0.73
C ARG A 277 11.22 3.36 -0.33
N VAL A 278 11.71 4.35 -1.07
CA VAL A 278 10.91 5.02 -2.11
C VAL A 278 11.34 4.59 -3.51
N ILE A 279 10.39 4.13 -4.30
CA ILE A 279 10.51 3.99 -5.76
C ILE A 279 9.58 5.02 -6.37
N ALA A 280 10.08 5.92 -7.21
CA ALA A 280 9.27 6.92 -7.90
C ALA A 280 9.26 6.62 -9.40
N ALA A 281 8.16 6.92 -10.07
CA ALA A 281 8.03 6.83 -11.51
C ALA A 281 7.42 8.10 -12.10
N THR A 282 7.78 8.43 -13.33
CA THR A 282 7.08 9.44 -14.12
C THR A 282 7.31 9.28 -15.61
N ASN A 283 6.34 9.72 -16.40
CA ASN A 283 6.49 9.94 -17.84
C ASN A 283 6.95 11.36 -18.21
N LYS A 284 7.01 12.29 -17.23
CA LYS A 284 7.35 13.69 -17.47
C LYS A 284 8.86 13.91 -17.52
N ASP A 285 9.23 14.90 -18.29
CA ASP A 285 10.58 15.47 -18.30
C ASP A 285 10.77 16.35 -17.06
N LEU A 286 11.35 15.76 -16.00
CA LEU A 286 11.53 16.46 -14.72
C LEU A 286 12.50 17.63 -14.82
N GLU A 287 13.48 17.61 -15.74
CA GLU A 287 14.40 18.74 -15.92
C GLU A 287 13.67 19.95 -16.50
N LYS A 288 12.76 19.74 -17.46
CA LYS A 288 11.85 20.80 -17.92
C LYS A 288 10.88 21.26 -16.85
N ALA A 289 10.36 20.34 -16.03
CA ALA A 289 9.46 20.68 -14.93
C ALA A 289 10.16 21.55 -13.87
N ILE A 290 11.44 21.29 -13.60
CA ILE A 290 12.28 22.14 -12.73
C ILE A 290 12.45 23.53 -13.35
N ALA A 291 12.81 23.61 -14.64
CA ALA A 291 12.96 24.90 -15.33
C ALA A 291 11.65 25.70 -15.37
N GLY A 292 10.50 25.01 -15.44
CA GLY A 292 9.16 25.59 -15.39
C GLY A 292 8.64 25.90 -13.98
N GLY A 293 9.40 25.58 -12.93
CA GLY A 293 9.01 25.82 -11.54
C GLY A 293 7.86 24.93 -11.04
N THR A 294 7.55 23.84 -11.74
CA THR A 294 6.50 22.88 -11.35
C THR A 294 7.04 21.65 -10.63
N PHE A 295 8.37 21.47 -10.62
CA PHE A 295 9.03 20.42 -9.85
C PHE A 295 10.23 20.98 -9.09
N ARG A 296 10.45 20.51 -7.86
CA ARG A 296 11.55 20.97 -7.04
C ARG A 296 12.86 20.26 -7.40
N GLU A 297 13.91 21.06 -7.57
CA GLU A 297 15.25 20.57 -7.89
C GLU A 297 15.84 19.69 -6.77
N ASP A 298 15.63 20.05 -5.50
CA ASP A 298 16.12 19.31 -4.34
C ASP A 298 15.50 17.90 -4.24
N LEU A 299 14.19 17.78 -4.47
CA LEU A 299 13.48 16.51 -4.55
C LEU A 299 14.01 15.64 -5.70
N TYR A 300 14.22 16.24 -6.87
CA TYR A 300 14.75 15.53 -8.03
C TYR A 300 16.07 14.84 -7.72
N TYR A 301 17.05 15.56 -7.17
CA TYR A 301 18.34 14.97 -6.83
C TYR A 301 18.27 13.94 -5.71
N ARG A 302 17.30 14.06 -4.79
CA ARG A 302 17.10 13.06 -3.72
C ARG A 302 16.47 11.76 -4.23
N LEU A 303 15.66 11.83 -5.30
CA LEU A 303 15.08 10.68 -5.98
C LEU A 303 16.05 10.04 -6.98
N LYS A 304 16.83 10.85 -7.70
CA LYS A 304 17.76 10.45 -8.77
C LYS A 304 19.07 9.81 -8.23
N VAL A 305 18.98 8.97 -7.19
CA VAL A 305 20.13 8.20 -6.70
C VAL A 305 20.47 7.10 -7.70
N ILE A 306 19.45 6.35 -8.12
CA ILE A 306 19.53 5.42 -9.23
C ILE A 306 18.36 5.69 -10.17
N THR A 307 18.66 5.81 -11.46
CA THR A 307 17.64 6.05 -12.49
C THR A 307 17.60 4.89 -13.47
N LEU A 308 16.41 4.34 -13.70
CA LEU A 308 16.16 3.36 -14.75
C LEU A 308 15.23 3.99 -15.78
N THR A 309 15.69 4.04 -17.03
CA THR A 309 14.87 4.49 -18.15
C THR A 309 14.33 3.27 -18.89
N LEU A 310 13.01 3.14 -18.93
CA LEU A 310 12.33 2.08 -19.67
C LEU A 310 12.19 2.49 -21.13
N PRO A 311 12.53 1.61 -22.09
CA PRO A 311 12.35 1.90 -23.50
C PRO A 311 10.85 1.91 -23.89
N PRO A 312 10.46 2.70 -24.89
CA PRO A 312 9.15 2.55 -25.53
C PRO A 312 9.05 1.19 -26.24
N LEU A 313 7.81 0.77 -26.55
CA LEU A 313 7.51 -0.46 -27.29
C LEU A 313 8.02 -0.42 -28.74
#